data_AF-A0A1F6PSS7-F1
#
_entry.id   AF-A0A1F6PSS7-F1
#
_cell.length_a   1.000
_cell.length_b   1.000
_cell.length_c   1.000
_cell.angle_alpha   90.00
_cell.angle_beta   90.00
_cell.angle_gamma   90.00
#
_symmetry.space_group_name_H-M   'P 1'
#
loop_
_entity.id
_entity.type
_entity.pdbx_description
1 polymer ?
#
loop_
_entity_poly.entity_id
_entity_poly.type
_entity_poly.pdbx_seq_one_letter_code
_entity_poly.pdbx_strand_id
1 'polypeptide(L)'
;MDTVMEINGEQKLVDNEKIFSPSEVRKLLNTDNQEIQRLCKEVSVFPKKDNSTGRIFFFKNDVEVLKKIKDLYDKTQKVLDQKRNGESTALALAGSSIKPISDDSGLNAIVNTVVDARDDIVKRLTSIIDEKLEGIDDVVVELIKCKVENEKLRMKIDQVTKDNYNLMGDLNKFKPVGLGLYKKTKSDF
;
A
#
# COMPACT_ATOMS: atom_id res chain seq x y z
N MET A 1 -39.70 -29.92 -6.18
CA MET A 1 -39.67 -28.87 -5.13
C MET A 1 -38.20 -28.69 -4.77
N ASP A 2 -37.48 -27.97 -5.61
CA ASP A 2 -36.05 -27.74 -5.45
C ASP A 2 -35.85 -26.42 -4.72
N THR A 3 -35.31 -26.51 -3.50
CA THR A 3 -34.91 -25.34 -2.70
C THR A 3 -33.43 -25.14 -2.94
N VAL A 4 -33.09 -24.18 -3.80
CA VAL A 4 -31.72 -23.67 -3.94
C VAL A 4 -31.53 -22.64 -2.83
N MET A 5 -30.66 -22.95 -1.87
CA MET A 5 -30.22 -21.98 -0.86
C MET A 5 -29.26 -20.99 -1.53
N GLU A 6 -29.73 -19.78 -1.79
CA GLU A 6 -28.86 -18.63 -2.05
C GLU A 6 -28.10 -18.28 -0.77
N ILE A 7 -26.79 -18.46 -0.82
CA ILE A 7 -25.84 -17.95 0.17
C ILE A 7 -25.71 -16.44 -0.01
N ASN A 8 -26.57 -15.70 0.68
CA ASN A 8 -26.45 -14.27 0.92
C ASN A 8 -25.32 -14.03 1.94
N GLY A 9 -24.20 -13.50 1.47
CA GLY A 9 -23.11 -13.11 2.34
C GLY A 9 -21.97 -12.44 1.60
N GLU A 10 -22.20 -11.22 1.11
CA GLU A 10 -21.21 -10.13 1.04
C GLU A 10 -21.84 -8.88 0.40
N GLN A 11 -22.67 -8.19 1.19
CA GLN A 11 -23.02 -6.79 0.96
C GLN A 11 -22.59 -6.00 2.19
N LYS A 12 -21.40 -5.42 2.12
CA LYS A 12 -21.07 -4.21 2.88
C LYS A 12 -19.94 -3.47 2.18
N LEU A 13 -20.15 -2.16 2.02
CA LEU A 13 -19.28 -1.14 1.40
C LEU A 13 -19.51 -0.91 -0.11
N VAL A 14 -20.76 -0.70 -0.50
CA VAL A 14 -21.08 0.23 -1.59
C VAL A 14 -21.17 1.60 -0.93
N ASP A 15 -20.14 2.44 -1.07
CA ASP A 15 -20.28 3.89 -1.03
C ASP A 15 -19.02 4.55 -1.64
N ASN A 16 -19.18 5.11 -2.85
CA ASN A 16 -18.30 6.07 -3.53
C ASN A 16 -17.05 5.61 -4.32
N GLU A 17 -16.90 4.35 -4.69
CA GLU A 17 -15.75 3.92 -5.52
C GLU A 17 -15.99 4.14 -7.02
N LYS A 18 -15.82 5.39 -7.47
CA LYS A 18 -15.65 5.66 -8.90
C LYS A 18 -14.39 4.93 -9.39
N ILE A 19 -14.58 3.94 -10.24
CA ILE A 19 -13.50 3.16 -10.87
C ILE A 19 -13.09 3.80 -12.19
N PHE A 20 -11.79 3.70 -12.50
CA PHE A 20 -11.20 4.23 -13.72
C PHE A 20 -10.45 3.13 -14.46
N SER A 21 -10.70 2.99 -15.75
CA SER A 21 -9.90 2.16 -16.63
C SER A 21 -8.52 2.80 -16.90
N PRO A 22 -7.49 2.03 -17.29
CA PRO A 22 -6.18 2.57 -17.65
C PRO A 22 -6.24 3.69 -18.70
N SER A 23 -7.18 3.59 -19.65
CA SER A 23 -7.42 4.61 -20.68
C SER A 23 -7.96 5.92 -20.09
N GLU A 24 -8.81 5.85 -19.07
CA GLU A 24 -9.34 7.04 -18.39
C GLU A 24 -8.29 7.67 -17.47
N VAL A 25 -7.49 6.86 -16.78
CA VAL A 25 -6.36 7.34 -15.96
C VAL A 25 -5.35 8.07 -16.83
N ARG A 26 -5.05 7.56 -18.03
CA ARG A 26 -4.20 8.22 -19.02
C ARG A 26 -4.72 9.60 -19.42
N LYS A 27 -6.03 9.73 -19.66
CA LYS A 27 -6.65 11.02 -19.98
C LYS A 27 -6.62 11.98 -18.79
N LEU A 28 -6.86 11.48 -17.59
CA LEU A 28 -6.97 12.31 -16.38
C LEU A 28 -5.61 12.80 -15.87
N LEU A 29 -4.56 11.97 -15.99
CA LEU A 29 -3.19 12.32 -15.62
C LEU A 29 -2.39 12.93 -16.78
N ASN A 30 -2.95 12.94 -18.00
CA ASN A 30 -2.27 13.34 -19.24
C ASN A 30 -0.86 12.72 -19.37
N THR A 31 -0.77 11.43 -19.07
CA THR A 31 0.50 10.70 -18.91
C THR A 31 0.42 9.36 -19.63
N ASP A 32 1.55 8.86 -20.16
CA ASP A 32 1.58 7.60 -20.90
C ASP A 32 1.54 6.37 -19.98
N ASN A 33 1.36 5.18 -20.57
CA ASN A 33 1.24 3.94 -19.79
C ASN A 33 2.55 3.53 -19.12
N GLN A 34 3.71 3.97 -19.62
CA GLN A 34 5.01 3.67 -19.00
C GLN A 34 5.20 4.51 -17.73
N GLU A 35 4.88 5.80 -17.80
CA GLU A 35 5.00 6.68 -16.66
C GLU A 35 3.92 6.41 -15.60
N ILE A 36 2.70 6.02 -15.99
CA ILE A 36 1.71 5.51 -15.02
C ILE A 36 2.26 4.29 -14.28
N GLN A 37 2.93 3.35 -14.97
CA GLN A 37 3.54 2.19 -14.32
C GLN A 37 4.69 2.59 -13.38
N ARG A 38 5.49 3.58 -13.73
CA ARG A 38 6.54 4.12 -12.84
C ARG A 38 5.90 4.70 -11.58
N LEU A 39 4.92 5.58 -11.73
CA LEU A 39 4.21 6.19 -10.61
C LEU A 39 3.59 5.11 -9.71
N CYS A 40 2.93 4.09 -10.29
CA CYS A 40 2.36 2.97 -9.54
C CYS A 40 3.41 2.24 -8.67
N LYS A 41 4.61 1.97 -9.22
CA LYS A 41 5.71 1.34 -8.47
C LYS A 41 6.23 2.22 -7.35
N GLU A 42 6.29 3.52 -7.58
CA GLU A 42 6.84 4.50 -6.65
C GLU A 42 5.93 4.74 -5.44
N VAL A 43 4.60 4.72 -5.65
CA VAL A 43 3.61 4.82 -4.55
C VAL A 43 3.11 3.49 -4.01
N SER A 44 3.60 2.36 -4.54
CA SER A 44 3.06 1.04 -4.22
C SER A 44 1.53 0.95 -4.44
N VAL A 45 1.02 1.68 -5.43
CA VAL A 45 -0.39 1.63 -5.86
C VAL A 45 -0.49 0.58 -6.95
N PHE A 46 -1.32 -0.45 -6.72
CA PHE A 46 -1.48 -1.56 -7.64
C PHE A 46 -2.86 -1.54 -8.30
N PRO A 47 -2.94 -1.55 -9.64
CA PRO A 47 -4.21 -1.67 -10.34
C PRO A 47 -4.93 -2.96 -9.92
N LYS A 48 -6.22 -2.88 -9.59
CA LYS A 48 -7.00 -4.07 -9.23
C LYS A 48 -7.56 -4.74 -10.48
N LYS A 49 -7.74 -6.06 -10.39
CA LYS A 49 -8.33 -6.88 -11.45
C LYS A 49 -9.74 -7.27 -11.05
N ASP A 50 -10.69 -7.03 -11.93
CA ASP A 50 -12.05 -7.50 -11.76
C ASP A 50 -12.09 -9.02 -11.95
N ASN A 51 -12.59 -9.74 -10.95
CA ASN A 51 -12.69 -11.20 -10.95
C ASN A 51 -13.66 -11.74 -12.00
N SER A 52 -14.63 -10.91 -12.43
CA SER A 52 -15.67 -11.30 -13.38
C SER A 52 -15.27 -11.06 -14.84
N THR A 53 -14.66 -9.91 -15.13
CA THR A 53 -14.29 -9.52 -16.51
C THR A 53 -12.80 -9.65 -16.83
N GLY A 54 -11.96 -9.86 -15.82
CA GLY A 54 -10.51 -9.89 -15.93
C GLY A 54 -9.88 -8.54 -16.28
N ARG A 55 -10.66 -7.46 -16.30
CA ARG A 55 -10.20 -6.11 -16.66
C ARG A 55 -9.51 -5.44 -15.48
N ILE A 56 -8.53 -4.61 -15.80
CA ILE A 56 -7.76 -3.83 -14.83
C ILE A 56 -8.46 -2.49 -14.61
N PHE A 57 -8.52 -2.04 -13.36
CA PHE A 57 -9.10 -0.75 -12.98
C PHE A 57 -8.39 -0.13 -11.77
N PHE A 58 -8.61 1.17 -11.57
CA PHE A 58 -8.07 1.97 -10.47
C PHE A 58 -9.23 2.58 -9.68
N PHE A 59 -9.05 2.72 -8.37
CA PHE A 59 -10.01 3.48 -7.57
C PHE A 59 -9.73 4.97 -7.67
N LYS A 60 -10.76 5.80 -7.44
CA LYS A 60 -10.60 7.25 -7.36
C LYS A 60 -9.46 7.67 -6.43
N ASN A 61 -9.35 7.03 -5.26
CA ASN A 61 -8.29 7.31 -4.29
C ASN A 61 -6.90 7.04 -4.87
N ASP A 62 -6.72 5.91 -5.56
CA ASP A 62 -5.47 5.55 -6.24
C ASP A 62 -5.08 6.60 -7.27
N VAL A 63 -6.06 7.05 -8.07
CA VAL A 63 -5.86 8.05 -9.12
C VAL A 63 -5.52 9.43 -8.55
N GLU A 64 -6.12 9.81 -7.43
CA GLU A 64 -5.79 11.05 -6.73
C GLU A 64 -4.36 11.02 -6.14
N VAL A 65 -3.93 9.89 -5.61
CA VAL A 65 -2.55 9.70 -5.14
C VAL A 65 -1.55 9.81 -6.29
N LEU A 66 -1.81 9.12 -7.41
CA LEU A 66 -0.99 9.21 -8.63
C LEU A 66 -0.90 10.65 -9.14
N LYS A 67 -2.01 11.41 -9.09
CA LYS A 67 -2.03 12.83 -9.47
C LYS A 67 -1.14 13.69 -8.58
N LYS A 68 -1.28 13.56 -7.26
CA LYS A 68 -0.48 14.34 -6.30
C LYS A 68 1.02 14.11 -6.49
N ILE A 69 1.43 12.87 -6.73
CA ILE A 69 2.84 12.55 -6.94
C ILE A 69 3.36 13.10 -8.26
N LYS A 70 2.58 12.99 -9.33
CA LYS A 70 2.93 13.62 -10.61
C LYS A 70 3.10 15.13 -10.46
N ASP A 71 2.25 15.79 -9.69
CA ASP A 71 2.38 17.24 -9.47
C ASP A 71 3.66 17.58 -8.65
N LEU A 72 4.07 16.70 -7.72
CA LEU A 72 5.31 16.83 -6.94
C LEU A 72 6.58 16.60 -7.79
N TYR A 73 6.67 15.45 -8.48
CA TYR A 73 7.05 15.37 -9.90
C TYR A 73 7.52 16.66 -10.58
N ASP A 74 6.56 17.23 -11.29
CA ASP A 74 6.71 18.37 -12.16
C ASP A 74 7.21 19.61 -11.41
N LYS A 75 6.80 19.79 -10.15
CA LYS A 75 7.25 20.93 -9.32
C LYS A 75 8.72 20.81 -8.94
N THR A 76 9.19 19.63 -8.57
CA THR A 76 10.59 19.39 -8.19
C THR A 76 11.50 19.55 -9.40
N GLN A 77 11.09 19.04 -10.56
CA GLN A 77 11.85 19.16 -11.79
C GLN A 77 12.01 20.63 -12.23
N LYS A 78 10.96 21.45 -12.12
CA LYS A 78 11.02 22.90 -12.41
C LYS A 78 11.98 23.66 -11.51
N VAL A 79 12.09 23.30 -10.23
CA VAL A 79 13.05 23.92 -9.29
C VAL A 79 14.49 23.55 -9.64
N LEU A 80 14.72 22.31 -10.06
CA LEU A 80 16.05 21.85 -10.50
C LEU A 80 16.47 22.51 -11.82
N ASP A 81 15.54 22.73 -12.73
CA ASP A 81 15.81 23.36 -14.03
C ASP A 81 15.99 24.88 -13.90
N GLN A 82 15.31 25.55 -12.96
CA GLN A 82 15.58 26.96 -12.60
C GLN A 82 16.98 27.16 -11.99
N LYS A 83 17.55 26.15 -11.34
CA LYS A 83 18.93 26.21 -10.82
C LYS A 83 20.00 26.07 -11.92
N ARG A 84 19.63 25.54 -13.10
CA ARG A 84 20.54 25.35 -14.25
C ARG A 84 20.56 26.53 -15.22
N ASN A 85 19.51 27.35 -15.25
CA ASN A 85 19.40 28.48 -16.16
C ASN A 85 19.31 29.83 -15.41
N GLY A 86 20.43 30.23 -14.79
CA GLY A 86 20.80 31.64 -14.55
C GLY A 86 20.10 32.40 -13.42
N GLU A 87 20.81 32.59 -12.30
CA GLU A 87 21.28 33.93 -11.90
C GLU A 87 22.34 33.80 -10.80
N SER A 88 23.61 33.81 -11.22
CA SER A 88 24.66 34.40 -10.39
C SER A 88 24.36 35.89 -10.31
N THR A 89 23.60 36.32 -9.31
CA THR A 89 23.65 37.72 -8.86
C THR A 89 24.94 37.90 -8.07
N ALA A 90 26.07 37.82 -8.76
CA ALA A 90 27.30 38.44 -8.29
C ALA A 90 27.05 39.94 -8.34
N LEU A 91 26.74 40.52 -7.17
CA LEU A 91 26.62 41.95 -6.97
C LEU A 91 27.97 42.57 -7.35
N ALA A 92 28.07 43.08 -8.58
CA ALA A 92 29.20 43.86 -9.04
C ALA A 92 29.20 45.21 -8.34
N LEU A 93 29.71 45.26 -7.11
CA LEU A 93 30.21 46.48 -6.48
C LEU A 93 31.64 46.71 -6.95
N ALA A 94 31.77 47.13 -8.22
CA ALA A 94 33.02 47.71 -8.70
C ALA A 94 33.13 49.13 -8.15
N GLY A 95 34.03 49.33 -7.17
CA GLY A 95 34.41 50.68 -6.74
C GLY A 95 34.75 50.88 -5.27
N SER A 96 35.37 49.92 -4.58
CA SER A 96 36.24 50.24 -3.44
C SER A 96 37.18 49.10 -3.09
N SER A 97 38.43 49.47 -2.90
CA SER A 97 39.62 48.69 -2.54
C SER A 97 39.32 47.45 -1.68
N ILE A 98 39.49 46.25 -2.24
CA ILE A 98 39.50 44.99 -1.47
C ILE A 98 40.95 44.69 -1.11
N LYS A 99 41.32 44.98 0.15
CA LYS A 99 42.48 44.35 0.79
C LYS A 99 42.20 42.84 0.96
N PRO A 100 43.21 41.96 0.90
CA PRO A 100 43.00 40.54 1.19
C PRO A 100 42.55 40.41 2.66
N ILE A 101 41.32 39.97 2.86
CA ILE A 101 40.77 39.71 4.19
C ILE A 101 41.35 38.37 4.67
N SER A 102 42.27 38.46 5.63
CA SER A 102 42.73 37.36 6.47
C SER A 102 41.86 37.25 7.72
N ASP A 103 40.53 37.27 7.59
CA ASP A 103 39.61 37.07 8.72
C ASP A 103 38.93 35.70 8.61
N ASP A 104 39.49 34.76 9.37
CA ASP A 104 38.93 33.44 9.70
C ASP A 104 37.54 33.55 10.39
N SER A 105 37.17 34.73 10.90
CA SER A 105 35.93 34.96 11.65
C SER A 105 34.65 34.78 10.82
N GLY A 106 34.65 35.19 9.55
CA GLY A 106 33.49 35.05 8.65
C GLY A 106 33.26 33.61 8.23
N LEU A 107 34.35 32.87 7.97
CA LEU A 107 34.29 31.44 7.66
C LEU A 107 33.83 30.64 8.89
N ASN A 108 34.35 30.93 10.07
CA ASN A 108 33.89 30.30 11.32
C ASN A 108 32.42 30.59 11.63
N ALA A 109 31.91 31.79 11.34
CA ALA A 109 30.48 32.10 11.50
C ALA A 109 29.58 31.28 10.56
N ILE A 110 30.00 31.09 9.31
CA ILE A 110 29.29 30.23 8.34
C ILE A 110 29.37 28.77 8.77
N VAL A 111 30.54 28.30 9.22
CA VAL A 111 30.70 26.93 9.72
C VAL A 111 29.79 26.67 10.92
N ASN A 112 29.76 27.60 11.89
CA ASN A 112 28.90 27.47 13.07
C ASN A 112 27.42 27.45 12.70
N THR A 113 26.96 28.33 11.81
CA THR A 113 25.55 28.32 11.37
C THR A 113 25.17 27.05 10.60
N VAL A 114 26.10 26.47 9.83
CA VAL A 114 25.88 25.17 9.18
C VAL A 114 25.84 24.02 10.19
N VAL A 115 26.69 24.06 11.23
CA VAL A 115 26.68 23.08 12.32
C VAL A 115 25.37 23.17 13.12
N ASP A 116 24.93 24.39 13.45
CA ASP A 116 23.66 24.61 14.15
C ASP A 116 22.48 24.08 13.33
N ALA A 117 22.45 24.39 12.03
CA ALA A 117 21.42 23.87 11.13
C ALA A 117 21.47 22.33 11.02
N ARG A 118 22.67 21.73 10.99
CA ARG A 118 22.85 20.27 10.99
C ARG A 118 22.26 19.66 12.25
N ASP A 119 22.59 20.20 13.40
CA ASP A 119 22.17 19.64 14.69
C ASP A 119 20.66 19.80 14.91
N ASP A 120 20.07 20.91 14.45
CA ASP A 120 18.62 21.10 14.42
C ASP A 120 17.92 20.08 13.50
N ILE A 121 18.48 19.83 12.32
CA ILE A 121 17.96 18.81 11.40
C ILE A 121 18.05 17.42 12.04
N VAL A 122 19.20 17.07 12.60
CA VAL A 122 19.39 15.76 13.27
C VAL A 122 18.38 15.60 14.40
N LYS A 123 18.21 16.62 15.25
CA LYS A 123 17.25 16.58 16.35
C LYS A 123 15.80 16.39 15.87
N ARG A 124 15.40 17.09 14.81
CA ARG A 124 14.07 16.91 14.21
C ARG A 124 13.88 15.53 13.62
N LEU A 125 14.90 15.00 12.93
CA LEU A 125 14.85 13.66 12.36
C LEU A 125 14.76 12.59 13.44
N THR A 126 15.55 12.70 14.51
CA THR A 126 15.46 11.80 15.67
C THR A 126 14.06 11.83 16.27
N SER A 127 13.51 13.03 16.51
CA SER A 127 12.15 13.17 17.05
C SER A 127 11.08 12.56 16.15
N ILE A 128 11.19 12.71 14.82
CA ILE A 128 10.24 12.12 13.87
C ILE A 128 10.37 10.59 13.88
N ILE A 129 11.59 10.06 13.95
CA ILE A 129 11.82 8.61 14.02
C ILE A 129 11.21 8.05 15.30
N ASP A 130 11.42 8.69 16.44
CA ASP A 130 10.86 8.26 17.72
C ASP A 130 9.32 8.22 17.66
N GLU A 131 8.67 9.28 17.14
CA GLU A 131 7.22 9.34 16.96
C GLU A 131 6.70 8.26 16.00
N LYS A 132 7.43 7.96 14.91
CA LYS A 132 7.02 6.94 13.94
C LYS A 132 7.26 5.51 14.42
N LEU A 133 8.19 5.31 15.33
CA LEU A 133 8.47 4.00 15.92
C LEU A 133 7.63 3.73 17.17
N GLU A 134 7.03 4.75 17.77
CA GLU A 134 6.14 4.62 18.93
C GLU A 134 4.94 3.71 18.61
N GLY A 135 4.75 2.67 19.43
CA GLY A 135 3.63 1.73 19.31
C GLY A 135 3.75 0.70 18.19
N ILE A 136 4.89 0.62 17.47
CA ILE A 136 5.11 -0.46 16.49
C ILE A 136 5.11 -1.85 17.16
N ASP A 137 5.62 -1.93 18.38
CA ASP A 137 5.62 -3.16 19.17
C ASP A 137 4.21 -3.68 19.46
N ASP A 138 3.28 -2.81 19.83
CA ASP A 138 1.87 -3.17 20.04
C ASP A 138 1.24 -3.76 18.77
N VAL A 139 1.48 -3.11 17.61
CA VAL A 139 1.00 -3.59 16.31
C VAL A 139 1.60 -4.96 15.98
N VAL A 140 2.90 -5.15 16.25
CA VAL A 140 3.57 -6.44 16.03
C VAL A 140 2.99 -7.52 16.93
N VAL A 141 2.71 -7.22 18.20
CA VAL A 141 2.08 -8.17 19.13
C VAL A 141 0.69 -8.58 18.65
N GLU A 142 -0.13 -7.63 18.23
CA GLU A 142 -1.46 -7.92 17.69
C GLU A 142 -1.38 -8.72 16.38
N LEU A 143 -0.42 -8.43 15.52
CA LEU A 143 -0.16 -9.21 14.31
C LEU A 143 0.24 -10.67 14.63
N ILE A 144 1.09 -10.88 15.64
CA ILE A 144 1.46 -12.23 16.10
C ILE A 144 0.21 -12.97 16.59
N LYS A 145 -0.62 -12.31 17.40
CA LYS A 145 -1.88 -12.90 17.89
C LYS A 145 -2.79 -13.30 16.74
N CYS A 146 -3.01 -12.41 15.78
CA CYS A 146 -3.78 -12.68 14.57
C CYS A 146 -3.19 -13.83 13.75
N LYS A 147 -1.87 -13.91 13.63
CA LYS A 147 -1.18 -14.98 12.89
C LYS A 147 -1.34 -16.34 13.56
N VAL A 148 -1.23 -16.39 14.90
CA VAL A 148 -1.48 -17.60 15.69
C VAL A 148 -2.94 -18.05 15.57
N GLU A 149 -3.89 -17.11 15.65
CA GLU A 149 -5.31 -17.41 15.50
C GLU A 149 -5.65 -17.90 14.08
N ASN A 150 -5.05 -17.29 13.05
CA ASN A 150 -5.23 -17.72 11.66
C ASN A 150 -4.77 -19.16 11.46
N GLU A 151 -3.61 -19.52 12.00
CA GLU A 151 -3.08 -20.90 11.91
C GLU A 151 -3.99 -21.89 12.64
N LYS A 152 -4.50 -21.52 13.82
CA LYS A 152 -5.48 -22.33 14.56
C LYS A 152 -6.77 -22.55 13.77
N LEU A 153 -7.25 -21.53 13.07
CA LEU A 153 -8.43 -21.64 12.21
C LEU A 153 -8.18 -22.55 11.01
N ARG A 154 -7.00 -22.49 10.39
CA ARG A 154 -6.59 -23.41 9.31
C ARG A 154 -6.61 -24.85 9.78
N MET A 155 -6.00 -25.14 10.93
CA MET A 155 -6.04 -26.49 11.52
C MET A 155 -7.48 -26.98 11.77
N LYS A 156 -8.37 -26.10 12.22
CA LYS A 156 -9.78 -26.45 12.45
C LYS A 156 -10.52 -26.74 11.14
N ILE A 157 -10.24 -25.99 10.07
CA ILE A 157 -10.77 -26.25 8.73
C ILE A 157 -10.32 -27.63 8.24
N ASP A 158 -9.04 -27.95 8.36
CA ASP A 158 -8.49 -29.24 7.93
C ASP A 158 -9.13 -30.40 8.71
N GLN A 159 -9.26 -30.24 10.03
CA GLN A 159 -9.89 -31.24 10.89
C GLN A 159 -11.37 -31.46 10.52
N VAL A 160 -12.14 -30.38 10.39
CA VAL A 160 -13.57 -30.47 10.01
C VAL A 160 -13.72 -31.04 8.61
N THR A 161 -12.84 -30.70 7.67
CA THR A 161 -12.84 -31.25 6.32
C THR A 161 -12.63 -32.76 6.36
N LYS A 162 -11.63 -33.23 7.10
CA LYS A 162 -11.37 -34.66 7.30
C LYS A 162 -12.55 -35.37 7.93
N ASP A 163 -13.12 -34.82 8.99
CA ASP A 163 -14.28 -35.41 9.67
C ASP A 163 -15.49 -35.46 8.75
N ASN A 164 -15.75 -34.41 7.98
CA ASN A 164 -16.83 -34.38 6.99
C ASN A 164 -16.66 -35.48 5.94
N TYR A 165 -15.45 -35.68 5.41
CA TYR A 165 -15.17 -36.80 4.49
C TYR A 165 -15.42 -38.17 5.13
N ASN A 166 -15.00 -38.36 6.38
CA ASN A 166 -15.22 -39.61 7.11
C ASN A 166 -16.72 -39.87 7.34
N LEU A 167 -17.46 -38.87 7.83
CA LEU A 167 -18.89 -38.97 8.07
C LEU A 167 -19.66 -39.22 6.77
N MET A 168 -19.31 -38.53 5.68
CA MET A 168 -19.93 -38.77 4.37
C MET A 168 -19.66 -40.20 3.89
N GLY A 169 -18.44 -40.71 4.10
CA GLY A 169 -18.08 -42.10 3.84
C GLY A 169 -18.90 -43.10 4.67
N ASP A 170 -19.12 -42.80 5.95
CA ASP A 170 -19.97 -43.62 6.83
C ASP A 170 -21.45 -43.55 6.45
N LEU A 171 -21.96 -42.38 6.10
CA LEU A 171 -23.34 -42.18 5.66
C LEU A 171 -23.63 -42.94 4.37
N ASN A 172 -22.67 -42.96 3.43
CA ASN A 172 -22.77 -43.71 2.17
C ASN A 172 -22.88 -45.24 2.37
N LYS A 173 -22.57 -45.75 3.58
CA LYS A 173 -22.80 -47.15 3.93
C LYS A 173 -24.26 -47.44 4.26
N PHE A 174 -25.16 -46.45 4.24
CA PHE A 174 -26.57 -46.64 4.53
C PHE A 174 -27.41 -46.34 3.28
N LYS A 175 -28.37 -47.23 2.99
CA LYS A 175 -29.35 -47.04 1.91
C LYS A 175 -30.77 -47.00 2.50
N PRO A 176 -31.65 -46.12 1.99
CA PRO A 176 -33.04 -46.06 2.45
C PRO A 176 -33.78 -47.34 2.04
N VAL A 177 -34.65 -47.83 2.91
CA VAL A 177 -35.51 -49.02 2.68
C VAL A 177 -37.01 -48.71 2.77
N GLY A 178 -37.37 -47.42 2.83
CA GLY A 178 -38.76 -46.93 2.91
C GLY A 178 -39.20 -46.53 4.32
N LEU A 179 -40.27 -45.74 4.43
CA LEU A 179 -40.84 -45.25 5.71
C LEU A 179 -39.81 -44.55 6.65
N GLY A 180 -38.77 -43.94 6.09
CA GLY A 180 -37.69 -43.30 6.87
C GLY A 180 -36.68 -44.29 7.48
N LEU A 181 -36.78 -45.59 7.20
CA LEU A 181 -35.83 -46.61 7.66
C LEU A 181 -34.62 -46.67 6.73
N TYR A 182 -33.44 -46.92 7.31
CA TYR A 182 -32.18 -47.10 6.61
C TYR A 182 -31.57 -48.46 6.95
N LYS A 183 -30.89 -49.07 5.97
CA LYS A 183 -30.14 -50.32 6.15
C LYS A 183 -28.69 -50.09 5.80
N LYS A 184 -27.78 -50.55 6.66
CA LYS A 184 -26.35 -50.57 6.38
C LYS A 184 -26.07 -51.57 5.24
N THR A 185 -25.43 -51.13 4.17
CA THR A 185 -24.91 -52.01 3.12
C THR A 185 -23.78 -52.83 3.72
N LYS A 186 -23.83 -54.15 3.56
CA LYS A 186 -22.72 -55.02 3.97
C LYS A 186 -21.50 -54.60 3.16
N SER A 187 -20.41 -54.26 3.85
CA SER A 187 -19.10 -54.18 3.23
C SER A 187 -18.70 -55.61 2.91
N ASP A 188 -18.66 -55.97 1.63
CA ASP A 188 -18.00 -57.21 1.20
C ASP A 188 -16.54 -57.10 1.64
N PHE A 189 -16.10 -58.09 2.43
CA PHE A 189 -14.73 -58.21 2.94
C PHE A 189 -13.76 -58.52 1.80
#